data_AF-A0A502CT70-F1
#
_entry.id   AF-A0A502CT70-F1
#
_cell.length_a   1.000
_cell.length_b   1.000
_cell.length_c   1.000
_cell.angle_alpha   90.00
_cell.angle_beta   90.00
_cell.angle_gamma   90.00
#
_symmetry.space_group_name_H-M   'P 1'
#
loop_
_entity.id
_entity.type
_entity.pdbx_description
1 polymer ?
#
loop_
_entity_poly.entity_id
_entity_poly.type
_entity_poly.pdbx_seq_one_letter_code
_entity_poly.pdbx_strand_id
1 'polypeptide(L)'
;MSGCGADSGQGDAAGSDCSEVLHRVYEYLDGEMTPDDTVKIKHHLDECGPCLQEYDLDQALKALVKRSCACEEAPVELRTQIMARITTIRYTISE
;
A
#
# COMPACT_ATOMS: atom_id res chain seq x y z
N MET A 1 37.35 3.20 -8.05
CA MET A 1 36.62 2.10 -7.38
C MET A 1 36.89 2.21 -5.89
N SER A 2 36.04 2.94 -5.18
CA SER A 2 36.03 3.00 -3.71
C SER A 2 34.57 2.95 -3.30
N GLY A 3 34.15 1.77 -2.86
CA GLY A 3 32.88 1.61 -2.15
C GLY A 3 33.03 2.09 -0.72
N CYS A 4 31.92 2.58 -0.16
CA CYS A 4 31.46 2.32 1.20
C CYS A 4 30.19 3.14 1.43
N GLY A 5 29.13 2.46 1.86
CA GLY A 5 27.84 3.03 2.22
C GLY A 5 26.86 1.92 2.55
N ALA A 6 27.27 1.02 3.45
CA ALA A 6 26.37 0.04 4.04
C ALA A 6 25.45 0.79 5.02
N ASP A 7 24.26 1.14 4.56
CA ASP A 7 23.20 1.65 5.42
C ASP A 7 22.69 0.48 6.27
N SER A 8 23.14 0.46 7.52
CA SER A 8 22.79 -0.55 8.50
C SER A 8 21.49 -0.10 9.18
N GLY A 9 20.37 -0.46 8.58
CA GLY A 9 19.05 -0.37 9.21
C GLY A 9 18.96 -1.36 10.37
N GLN A 10 19.36 -0.93 11.56
CA GLN A 10 19.13 -1.66 12.80
C GLN A 10 18.19 -0.83 13.67
N GLY A 11 16.90 -1.10 13.53
CA GLY A 11 15.83 -0.54 14.35
C GLY A 11 15.06 -1.66 15.03
N ASP A 12 15.59 -2.16 16.15
CA ASP A 12 14.87 -3.08 17.03
C ASP A 12 13.80 -2.30 17.81
N ALA A 13 12.60 -2.18 17.23
CA ALA A 13 11.39 -1.79 17.95
C ALA A 13 10.38 -2.94 17.88
N ALA A 14 10.53 -3.85 18.85
CA ALA A 14 9.58 -4.84 19.33
C ALA A 14 8.43 -5.23 18.38
N GLY A 15 8.73 -5.92 17.27
CA GLY A 15 7.75 -6.74 16.57
C GLY A 15 7.88 -6.85 15.05
N SER A 16 8.48 -5.87 14.37
CA SER A 16 8.64 -5.90 12.90
C SER A 16 9.95 -5.24 12.48
N ASP A 17 10.65 -5.87 11.53
CA ASP A 17 11.84 -5.29 10.91
C ASP A 17 11.46 -4.07 10.06
N CYS A 18 12.26 -2.98 10.15
CA CYS A 18 12.03 -1.77 9.37
C CYS A 18 11.95 -2.07 7.87
N SER A 19 12.76 -3.03 7.40
CA SER A 19 12.75 -3.51 6.01
C SER A 19 11.40 -4.13 5.62
N GLU A 20 10.81 -4.95 6.50
CA GLU A 20 9.51 -5.57 6.26
C GLU A 20 8.40 -4.52 6.18
N VAL A 21 8.43 -3.54 7.09
CA VAL A 21 7.44 -2.45 7.11
C VAL A 21 7.51 -1.62 5.84
N LEU A 22 8.72 -1.23 5.41
CA LEU A 22 8.91 -0.46 4.18
C LEU A 22 8.54 -1.27 2.93
N HIS A 23 8.81 -2.58 2.92
CA HIS A 23 8.40 -3.44 1.80
C HIS A 23 6.87 -3.53 1.65
N ARG A 24 6.12 -3.45 2.77
CA ARG A 24 4.65 -3.56 2.79
C ARG A 24 3.93 -2.22 2.92
N VAL A 25 4.66 -1.09 2.92
CA VAL A 25 4.09 0.24 3.12
C VAL A 25 3.04 0.61 2.06
N TYR A 26 3.21 0.12 0.83
CA TYR A 26 2.25 0.35 -0.25
C TYR A 26 0.92 -0.37 -0.02
N GLU A 27 0.95 -1.62 0.44
CA GLU A 27 -0.26 -2.38 0.84
C GLU A 27 -1.00 -1.66 1.96
N TYR A 28 -0.27 -1.11 2.93
CA TYR A 28 -0.84 -0.31 4.02
C TYR A 28 -1.50 0.98 3.51
N LEU A 29 -0.81 1.71 2.62
CA LEU A 29 -1.33 2.92 2.00
C LEU A 29 -2.57 2.69 1.12
N ASP A 30 -2.67 1.52 0.48
CA ASP A 30 -3.82 1.14 -0.37
C ASP A 30 -4.95 0.46 0.42
N GLY A 31 -4.71 0.10 1.69
CA GLY A 31 -5.70 -0.56 2.54
C GLY A 31 -5.92 -2.03 2.19
N GLU A 32 -4.91 -2.69 1.60
CA GLU A 32 -5.00 -4.07 1.08
C GLU A 32 -4.57 -5.13 2.10
N MET A 33 -4.33 -4.73 3.35
CA MET A 33 -3.86 -5.63 4.41
C MET A 33 -4.97 -6.12 5.34
N THR A 34 -4.67 -7.21 6.05
CA THR A 34 -5.53 -7.69 7.12
C THR A 34 -5.57 -6.68 8.28
N PRO A 35 -6.63 -6.68 9.11
CA PRO A 35 -6.70 -5.78 10.27
C PRO A 35 -5.52 -5.93 11.22
N ASP A 36 -5.07 -7.17 11.45
CA ASP A 36 -3.95 -7.47 12.35
C ASP A 36 -2.63 -6.89 11.82
N ASP A 37 -2.36 -7.04 10.52
CA ASP A 37 -1.14 -6.48 9.91
C ASP A 37 -1.17 -4.96 9.84
N THR A 38 -2.35 -4.37 9.64
CA THR A 38 -2.54 -2.91 9.68
C THR A 38 -2.15 -2.34 11.03
N VAL A 39 -2.53 -3.00 12.13
CA VAL A 39 -2.17 -2.59 13.49
C VAL A 39 -0.66 -2.68 13.72
N LYS A 40 -0.01 -3.75 13.25
CA LYS A 40 1.45 -3.91 13.39
C LYS A 40 2.23 -2.82 12.68
N ILE A 41 1.92 -2.56 11.41
CA ILE A 41 2.61 -1.52 10.64
C ILE A 41 2.37 -0.15 11.25
N LYS A 42 1.12 0.14 11.64
CA LYS A 42 0.81 1.39 12.32
C LYS A 42 1.61 1.59 13.60
N HIS A 43 1.67 0.57 14.46
CA HIS A 43 2.46 0.62 15.69
C HIS A 43 3.94 0.91 15.41
N HIS A 44 4.51 0.26 14.39
CA HIS A 44 5.90 0.52 13.99
C HIS A 44 6.10 1.95 13.49
N LEU A 45 5.20 2.48 12.65
CA LEU A 45 5.29 3.87 12.17
C LEU A 45 5.15 4.88 13.32
N ASP A 46 4.36 4.57 14.36
CA ASP A 46 4.20 5.42 15.54
C ASP A 46 5.48 5.44 16.41
N GLU A 47 6.29 4.38 16.40
CA GLU A 47 7.51 4.25 17.20
C GLU A 47 8.81 4.55 16.43
N CYS A 48 8.80 4.40 15.10
CA CYS A 48 9.97 4.50 14.23
C CYS A 48 9.91 5.75 13.34
N GLY A 49 10.55 6.83 13.82
CA GLY A 49 10.65 8.09 13.08
C GLY A 49 11.23 7.97 11.65
N PRO A 50 12.30 7.19 11.40
CA PRO A 50 12.82 6.99 10.04
C PRO A 50 11.80 6.34 9.09
N CYS A 51 11.09 5.30 9.52
CA CYS A 51 10.07 4.67 8.69
C CYS A 51 8.86 5.58 8.46
N LEU A 52 8.51 6.43 9.44
CA LEU A 52 7.47 7.44 9.27
C LEU A 52 7.85 8.48 8.21
N GLN A 53 9.12 8.90 8.14
CA GLN A 53 9.59 9.83 7.10
C GLN A 53 9.47 9.24 5.69
N GLU A 54 9.85 7.98 5.51
CA GLU A 54 9.70 7.28 4.23
C GLU A 54 8.21 7.09 3.86
N TYR A 55 7.37 6.74 4.85
CA TYR A 55 5.92 6.66 4.67
C TYR A 55 5.31 7.99 4.18
N ASP A 56 5.69 9.11 4.81
CA ASP A 56 5.20 10.45 4.42
C ASP A 56 5.61 10.81 2.99
N LEU A 57 6.82 10.42 2.57
CA LEU A 57 7.31 10.59 1.21
C LEU A 57 6.46 9.79 0.21
N ASP A 58 6.23 8.50 0.48
CA ASP A 58 5.40 7.63 -0.36
C ASP A 58 3.95 8.12 -0.45
N GLN A 59 3.40 8.62 0.66
CA GLN A 59 2.08 9.24 0.68
C GLN A 59 2.02 10.49 -0.21
N ALA A 60 3.03 11.37 -0.13
CA ALA A 60 3.14 12.55 -0.97
C ALA A 60 3.29 12.18 -2.47
N LEU A 61 4.05 11.13 -2.77
CA LEU A 61 4.20 10.58 -4.12
C LEU A 61 2.87 10.06 -4.66
N LYS A 62 2.13 9.23 -3.91
CA LYS A 62 0.80 8.76 -4.29
C LYS A 62 -0.17 9.93 -4.52
N ALA A 63 -0.13 10.95 -3.68
CA ALA A 63 -0.94 12.16 -3.86
C ALA A 63 -0.58 12.92 -5.14
N LEU A 64 0.72 12.97 -5.50
CA LEU A 64 1.20 13.54 -6.76
C LEU A 64 0.73 12.77 -7.99
N VAL A 65 0.84 11.45 -7.97
CA VAL A 65 0.36 10.62 -9.08
C VAL A 65 -1.15 10.80 -9.22
N LYS A 66 -1.90 10.71 -8.12
CA LYS A 66 -3.36 10.88 -8.12
C LYS A 66 -3.80 12.21 -8.71
N ARG A 67 -3.21 13.34 -8.29
CA ARG A 67 -3.58 14.66 -8.85
C ARG A 67 -3.26 14.78 -10.34
N SER A 68 -2.20 14.13 -10.81
CA SER A 68 -1.74 14.22 -12.20
C SER A 68 -2.61 13.35 -13.12
N CYS A 69 -3.14 12.24 -12.60
CA CYS A 69 -4.01 11.33 -13.34
C CYS A 69 -5.51 11.61 -13.13
N ALA A 70 -5.90 12.51 -12.22
CA ALA A 70 -7.30 12.83 -11.92
C ALA A 70 -8.05 13.56 -13.05
N CYS A 71 -7.37 13.95 -14.13
CA CYS A 71 -7.98 14.65 -15.27
C CYS A 71 -8.74 13.72 -16.23
N GLU A 72 -8.58 12.40 -16.12
CA GLU A 72 -9.24 11.42 -16.98
C GLU A 72 -10.26 10.61 -16.17
N GLU A 73 -11.54 10.99 -16.28
CA GLU A 73 -12.63 10.20 -15.70
C GLU A 73 -12.81 8.92 -16.50
N ALA A 74 -12.98 7.78 -15.82
CA ALA A 74 -13.23 6.52 -16.47
C ALA A 74 -14.54 6.58 -17.29
N PRO A 75 -14.56 6.10 -18.55
CA PRO A 75 -15.77 6.13 -19.38
C PRO A 75 -16.96 5.46 -18.68
N VAL A 76 -18.14 6.08 -18.80
CA VAL A 76 -19.39 5.60 -18.15
C VAL A 76 -19.74 4.18 -18.60
N GLU A 77 -19.42 3.85 -19.85
CA GLU A 77 -19.63 2.53 -20.44
C GLU A 77 -18.80 1.46 -19.73
N LEU A 78 -17.56 1.78 -19.34
CA LEU A 78 -16.69 0.87 -18.60
C LEU A 78 -17.26 0.62 -17.20
N ARG A 79 -17.65 1.69 -16.48
CA ARG A 79 -18.29 1.58 -15.17
C ARG A 79 -19.56 0.72 -15.23
N THR A 80 -20.40 0.95 -16.24
CA THR A 80 -21.65 0.20 -16.43
C THR A 80 -21.38 -1.28 -16.66
N GLN A 81 -20.40 -1.61 -17.51
CA GLN A 81 -20.00 -3.00 -17.77
C GLN A 81 -19.42 -3.70 -16.53
N ILE A 82 -18.57 -3.02 -15.76
CA ILE A 82 -18.00 -3.56 -14.53
C ILE A 82 -19.12 -3.88 -13.55
N MET A 83 -20.01 -2.92 -13.30
CA MET A 83 -21.14 -3.09 -12.37
C MET A 83 -22.03 -4.26 -12.78
N ALA A 84 -22.41 -4.34 -14.06
CA ALA A 84 -23.21 -5.46 -14.56
C ALA A 84 -22.54 -6.81 -14.32
N ARG A 85 -21.22 -6.92 -14.54
CA ARG A 85 -20.48 -8.17 -14.35
C ARG A 85 -20.37 -8.58 -12.88
N ILE A 86 -20.12 -7.65 -11.96
CA ILE A 86 -19.95 -7.97 -10.53
C ILE A 86 -21.29 -8.27 -9.83
N THR A 87 -22.41 -7.76 -10.35
CA THR A 87 -23.75 -8.02 -9.77
C THR A 87 -24.44 -9.24 -10.39
N THR A 88 -23.87 -9.85 -11.44
CA THR A 88 -24.49 -11.02 -12.09
C THR A 88 -24.19 -12.30 -11.30
N ILE A 89 -25.23 -12.95 -10.78
CA ILE A 89 -25.13 -14.27 -10.15
C ILE A 89 -25.01 -15.34 -11.24
N ARG A 90 -23.95 -16.15 -11.19
CA ARG A 90 -23.76 -17.32 -12.05
C ARG A 90 -23.95 -18.57 -11.22
N TYR A 91 -24.84 -19.46 -11.63
CA TYR A 91 -24.95 -20.81 -11.09
C TYR A 91 -24.49 -21.81 -12.15
N THR A 92 -23.68 -22.78 -11.73
CA THR A 92 -23.32 -23.95 -12.53
C THR A 92 -24.10 -25.13 -11.97
N ILE A 93 -25.04 -25.66 -12.75
CA ILE A 93 -25.73 -26.90 -12.41
C ILE A 93 -24.78 -28.04 -12.74
N SER A 94 -24.37 -28.77 -11.72
CA SER A 94 -23.68 -30.05 -11.88
C SER A 94 -24.73 -31.16 -11.84
N GLU A 95 -24.81 -31.96 -12.91
CA GLU A 95 -25.54 -33.24 -12.95
C GLU A 95 -24.78 -34.35 -12.22
#